data_AF-A0A8T5NXU2-F1
#
_entry.id   AF-A0A8T5NXU2-F1
#
_cell.length_a   1.000
_cell.length_b   1.000
_cell.length_c   1.000
_cell.angle_alpha   90.00
_cell.angle_beta   90.00
_cell.angle_gamma   90.00
#
_symmetry.space_group_name_H-M   'P 1'
#
loop_
_entity.id
_entity.type
_entity.pdbx_description
1 polymer ?
#
loop_
_entity_poly.entity_id
_entity_poly.type
_entity_poly.pdbx_seq_one_letter_code
_entity_poly.pdbx_strand_id
1 'polypeptide(L)'
;MFEKIVTGISGLDVLLEGGIPKNHTILLAGTSGSGKSIFSMQFLLAGAQKGEPGLYITFEEDEASVLKVFGEFSWDLKKFLKNDLIRIIR
;
A
#
# COMPACT_ATOMS: atom_id res chain seq x y z
N MET A 1 -17.13 -18.26 4.99
CA MET A 1 -16.16 -17.26 5.49
C MET A 1 -15.34 -16.81 4.29
N PHE A 2 -15.15 -15.51 4.10
CA PHE A 2 -14.40 -15.00 2.94
C PHE A 2 -12.90 -15.28 3.08
N GLU A 3 -12.23 -15.55 1.96
CA GLU A 3 -10.76 -15.57 1.92
C GLU A 3 -10.24 -14.17 2.27
N LYS A 4 -9.23 -14.08 3.15
CA LYS A 4 -8.62 -12.81 3.58
C LYS A 4 -7.19 -12.70 3.06
N ILE A 5 -6.76 -11.46 2.85
CA ILE A 5 -5.38 -11.11 2.53
C ILE A 5 -4.84 -10.16 3.60
N VAL A 6 -3.61 -10.40 4.03
CA VAL A 6 -2.92 -9.53 4.99
C VAL A 6 -2.69 -8.15 4.40
N THR A 7 -2.86 -7.14 5.24
CA THR A 7 -2.61 -5.74 4.91
C THR A 7 -1.12 -5.39 4.90
N GLY A 8 -0.29 -6.21 5.55
CA GLY A 8 1.13 -5.90 5.78
C GLY A 8 1.36 -5.03 7.02
N ILE A 9 0.30 -4.70 7.76
CA ILE A 9 0.35 -3.94 9.00
C ILE A 9 0.04 -4.91 10.14
N SER A 10 1.09 -5.44 10.78
CA SER A 10 0.97 -6.58 11.71
C SER A 10 -0.08 -6.36 12.81
N GLY A 11 -0.13 -5.17 13.42
CA GLY A 11 -1.11 -4.86 14.46
C GLY A 11 -2.55 -4.91 13.95
N LEU A 12 -2.78 -4.44 12.72
CA LEU A 12 -4.10 -4.45 12.11
C LEU A 12 -4.49 -5.85 11.62
N ASP A 13 -3.54 -6.60 11.06
CA ASP A 13 -3.79 -7.97 10.58
C ASP A 13 -4.22 -8.90 11.72
N VAL A 14 -3.70 -8.69 12.92
CA VAL A 14 -4.17 -9.36 14.15
C VAL A 14 -5.60 -8.95 14.48
N LEU A 15 -5.89 -7.65 14.52
CA LEU A 15 -7.23 -7.12 14.84
C LEU A 15 -8.30 -7.56 13.83
N LEU A 16 -7.92 -7.71 12.56
CA LEU A 16 -8.79 -8.16 11.49
C LEU A 16 -8.80 -9.68 11.30
N GLU A 17 -8.13 -10.44 12.18
CA GLU A 17 -8.03 -11.91 12.12
C GLU A 17 -7.60 -12.40 10.72
N GLY A 18 -6.45 -11.94 10.24
CA GLY A 18 -5.87 -12.32 8.94
C GLY A 18 -6.07 -11.30 7.82
N GLY A 19 -6.51 -10.08 8.14
CA GLY A 19 -6.55 -8.94 7.20
C GLY A 19 -7.91 -8.70 6.54
N ILE A 20 -7.89 -8.16 5.33
CA ILE A 20 -9.09 -7.69 4.61
C ILE A 20 -9.66 -8.76 3.67
N PRO A 21 -10.97 -8.74 3.36
CA PRO A 21 -11.55 -9.66 2.39
C PRO A 21 -10.90 -9.57 1.01
N LYS A 22 -10.48 -10.70 0.44
CA LYS A 22 -9.94 -10.78 -0.91
C LYS A 22 -11.01 -10.48 -1.96
N ASN A 23 -10.64 -9.89 -3.09
CA ASN A 23 -11.55 -9.55 -4.20
C ASN A 23 -12.66 -8.56 -3.81
N HIS A 24 -12.40 -7.69 -2.83
CA HIS A 24 -13.33 -6.64 -2.41
C HIS A 24 -12.72 -5.26 -2.63
N THR A 25 -13.59 -4.27 -2.85
CA THR A 25 -13.21 -2.85 -2.79
C THR A 25 -13.26 -2.39 -1.34
N ILE A 26 -12.17 -1.79 -0.86
CA ILE A 26 -12.05 -1.31 0.52
C ILE A 26 -11.99 0.22 0.51
N LEU A 27 -12.85 0.86 1.31
CA LEU A 27 -12.80 2.30 1.55
C LEU A 27 -11.99 2.57 2.83
N LEU A 28 -10.90 3.32 2.69
CA LEU A 28 -10.13 3.83 3.83
C LEU A 28 -10.50 5.30 4.07
N ALA A 29 -11.18 5.57 5.18
CA ALA A 29 -11.66 6.92 5.54
C ALA A 29 -10.98 7.45 6.81
N GLY A 30 -10.72 8.76 6.85
CA GLY A 30 -10.10 9.45 7.98
C GLY A 30 -9.68 10.88 7.63
N THR A 31 -9.46 11.70 8.65
CA THR A 31 -9.03 13.11 8.50
C THR A 31 -7.66 13.25 7.85
N SER A 32 -7.32 14.44 7.33
CA SER A 32 -5.95 14.68 6.82
C SER A 32 -4.90 14.37 7.89
N GLY A 33 -3.77 13.79 7.49
CA GLY A 33 -2.72 13.34 8.42
C GLY A 33 -3.00 12.05 9.18
N SER A 34 -4.19 11.42 9.04
CA SER A 34 -4.53 10.17 9.74
C SER A 34 -3.78 8.91 9.24
N GLY A 35 -2.81 9.06 8.33
CA GLY A 35 -2.00 7.93 7.81
C GLY A 35 -2.60 7.14 6.65
N LYS A 36 -3.62 7.65 5.95
CA LYS A 36 -4.26 6.93 4.82
C LYS A 36 -3.27 6.55 3.71
N SER A 37 -2.48 7.51 3.24
CA SER A 37 -1.50 7.27 2.17
C SER A 37 -0.40 6.31 2.62
N ILE A 38 0.00 6.37 3.90
CA ILE A 38 0.95 5.45 4.52
C ILE A 38 0.39 4.03 4.51
N PHE A 39 -0.86 3.85 4.96
CA PHE A 39 -1.56 2.57 4.89
C PHE A 39 -1.58 2.00 3.47
N SER A 40 -2.01 2.82 2.50
CA SER A 40 -2.12 2.39 1.10
C SER A 40 -0.77 1.95 0.54
N MET A 41 0.31 2.67 0.86
CA MET A 41 1.66 2.31 0.43
C MET A 41 2.16 1.03 1.12
N GLN A 42 1.93 0.86 2.43
CA GLN A 42 2.27 -0.38 3.14
C GLN A 42 1.58 -1.60 2.54
N PHE A 43 0.29 -1.47 2.22
CA PHE A 43 -0.47 -2.53 1.57
C PHE A 43 0.14 -2.91 0.21
N LEU A 44 0.48 -1.90 -0.60
CA LEU A 44 1.09 -2.10 -1.90
C LEU A 44 2.47 -2.77 -1.80
N LEU A 45 3.30 -2.34 -0.85
CA LEU A 45 4.60 -2.92 -0.57
C LEU A 45 4.49 -4.38 -0.09
N ALA A 46 3.50 -4.70 0.73
CA ALA A 46 3.27 -6.06 1.21
C ALA A 46 2.88 -7.02 0.06
N GLY A 47 2.10 -6.54 -0.92
CA GLY A 47 1.85 -7.28 -2.15
C GLY A 47 3.12 -7.44 -3.00
N ALA A 48 3.84 -6.33 -3.22
CA ALA A 48 5.07 -6.34 -4.01
C ALA A 48 6.16 -7.28 -3.44
N GLN A 49 6.26 -7.39 -2.11
CA GLN A 49 7.16 -8.35 -1.43
C GLN A 49 6.82 -9.81 -1.75
N LYS A 50 5.56 -10.11 -2.09
CA LYS A 50 5.10 -11.44 -2.53
C LYS A 50 5.13 -11.61 -4.05
N GLY A 51 5.59 -10.60 -4.79
CA GLY A 51 5.58 -10.60 -6.25
C GLY A 51 4.21 -10.25 -6.86
N GLU A 52 3.29 -9.69 -6.08
CA GLU A 52 1.99 -9.23 -6.57
C GLU A 52 2.14 -7.80 -7.13
N PRO A 53 1.89 -7.58 -8.43
CA PRO A 53 1.98 -6.25 -9.02
C PRO A 53 0.82 -5.36 -8.56
N GLY A 54 1.08 -4.07 -8.37
CA GLY A 54 0.08 -3.11 -7.92
C GLY A 54 0.25 -1.69 -8.47
N LEU A 55 -0.85 -0.94 -8.47
CA LEU A 55 -0.91 0.45 -8.92
C LEU A 55 -1.20 1.38 -7.76
N TYR A 56 -0.44 2.48 -7.69
CA TYR A 56 -0.72 3.62 -6.83
C TYR A 56 -1.23 4.78 -7.69
N ILE A 57 -2.54 5.02 -7.65
CA ILE A 57 -3.18 6.08 -8.44
C ILE A 57 -3.43 7.27 -7.53
N THR A 58 -2.94 8.45 -7.90
CA THR A 58 -3.06 9.68 -7.11
C THR A 58 -3.35 10.88 -8.01
N PHE A 59 -4.21 11.80 -7.56
CA PHE A 59 -4.51 13.02 -8.33
C PHE A 59 -3.60 14.19 -7.95
N GLU A 60 -3.03 14.16 -6.74
CA GLU A 60 -2.38 15.30 -6.11
C GLU A 60 -0.85 15.26 -6.29
N GLU A 61 -0.25 14.08 -6.21
CA GLU A 61 1.21 13.91 -6.16
C GLU A 61 1.74 13.24 -7.43
N ASP A 62 2.91 13.65 -7.92
CA ASP A 62 3.64 12.91 -8.95
C ASP A 62 4.57 11.85 -8.33
N GLU A 63 5.12 10.96 -9.16
CA GLU A 63 6.03 9.89 -8.70
C GLU A 63 7.22 10.43 -7.90
N ALA A 64 7.79 11.57 -8.29
CA ALA A 64 8.90 12.18 -7.57
C ALA A 64 8.50 12.65 -6.17
N SER A 65 7.31 13.21 -6.02
CA SER A 65 6.75 13.64 -4.73
C SER A 65 6.46 12.44 -3.83
N VAL A 66 5.83 11.40 -4.38
CA VAL A 66 5.56 10.14 -3.67
C VAL A 66 6.88 9.52 -3.19
N LEU A 67 7.89 9.44 -4.05
CA LEU A 67 9.22 8.94 -3.69
C LEU A 67 9.93 9.78 -2.64
N LYS A 68 9.70 11.09 -2.62
CA LYS A 68 10.26 11.98 -1.58
C LYS A 68 9.62 11.67 -0.23
N VAL A 69 8.29 11.58 -0.16
CA VAL A 69 7.57 11.29 1.09
C VAL A 69 7.91 9.90 1.61
N PHE A 70 7.81 8.88 0.76
CA PHE A 70 8.02 7.50 1.20
C PHE A 70 9.49 7.07 1.23
N GLY A 71 10.39 7.84 0.63
CA GLY A 71 11.83 7.59 0.66
C GLY A 71 12.48 7.86 2.02
N GLU A 72 11.80 8.58 2.92
CA GLU A 72 12.22 8.75 4.31
C GLU A 72 11.96 7.49 5.17
N PHE A 73 11.11 6.59 4.69
CA PHE A 73 10.86 5.31 5.33
C PHE A 73 11.92 4.31 4.89
N SER A 74 12.25 3.34 5.76
CA SER A 74 13.15 2.22 5.44
C SER A 74 12.52 1.19 4.49
N TRP A 75 11.74 1.64 3.51
CA TRP A 75 11.03 0.82 2.54
C TRP A 75 11.75 0.82 1.20
N ASP A 76 11.90 -0.36 0.59
CA ASP A 76 12.56 -0.54 -0.71
C ASP A 76 11.66 -0.13 -1.90
N LEU A 77 10.94 0.99 -1.82
CA LEU A 77 9.97 1.39 -2.85
C LEU A 77 10.60 1.49 -4.25
N LYS A 78 11.81 2.05 -4.34
CA LYS A 78 12.56 2.17 -5.60
C LYS A 78 12.85 0.81 -6.27
N LYS A 79 13.08 -0.23 -5.46
CA LYS A 79 13.30 -1.60 -5.97
C LYS A 79 12.05 -2.13 -6.66
N PHE A 80 10.88 -1.89 -6.06
CA PHE A 80 9.61 -2.39 -6.59
C PHE A 80 9.15 -1.61 -7.84
N LEU A 81 9.45 -0.31 -7.92
CA LEU A 81 9.25 0.48 -9.14
C LEU A 81 10.12 -0.04 -10.29
N LYS A 82 11.42 -0.27 -10.03
CA LYS A 82 12.36 -0.77 -11.04
C LYS A 82 11.98 -2.16 -11.59
N ASN A 83 11.34 -2.99 -10.78
CA ASN A 83 10.95 -4.35 -11.14
C ASN A 83 9.50 -4.45 -11.66
N ASP A 84 8.84 -3.32 -11.97
CA ASP A 84 7.44 -3.28 -12.43
C ASP A 84 6.41 -3.92 -11.47
N LEU A 85 6.77 -4.08 -10.19
CA LEU A 85 5.85 -4.58 -9.16
C LEU A 85 4.99 -3.47 -8.57
N ILE A 86 5.46 -2.22 -8.63
CA ILE A 86 4.68 -1.04 -8.30
C ILE A 86 4.77 -0.08 -9.48
N ARG A 87 3.66 0.54 -9.85
CA ARG A 87 3.65 1.73 -10.71
C ARG A 87 2.83 2.83 -10.07
N ILE A 88 3.30 4.06 -10.22
CA ILE A 88 2.59 5.25 -9.77
C ILE A 88 1.97 5.91 -11.01
N ILE A 89 0.67 6.19 -10.94
CA ILE A 89 -0.09 6.83 -12.01
C ILE A 89 -0.69 8.11 -11.44
N ARG A 90 -0.54 9.20 -12.19
CA ARG A 90 -1.22 10.46 -11.95
C ARG A 90 -2.34 10.66 -12.95
#